data_AF-A0A848DT69-F1
#
_entry.id   AF-A0A848DT69-F1
#
_cell.length_a   1.000
_cell.length_b   1.000
_cell.length_c   1.000
_cell.angle_alpha   90.00
_cell.angle_beta   90.00
_cell.angle_gamma   90.00
#
_symmetry.space_group_name_H-M   'P 1'
#
loop_
_entity.id
_entity.type
_entity.pdbx_description
1 polymer ?
#
loop_
_entity_poly.entity_id
_entity_poly.type
_entity_poly.pdbx_seq_one_letter_code
_entity_poly.pdbx_strand_id
1 'polypeptide(L)'
;MRIHRRPVEPFDDDLLLAGLATGDAELSVAFVRRFQRRVFGVALSVLGEPRLAEDVSQLAFERAWRHAQVYDPCRGSVAAWLTSITHNLAVDVVRAR
;
A
#
# COMPACT_ATOMS: atom_id res chain seq x y z
N MET A 1 22.40 2.01 16.07
CA MET A 1 21.42 1.56 15.07
C MET A 1 20.19 1.03 15.80
N ARG A 2 19.18 1.89 16.07
CA ARG A 2 17.98 1.48 16.81
C ARG A 2 17.07 0.71 15.85
N ILE A 3 17.04 -0.60 16.03
CA ILE A 3 16.00 -1.45 15.47
C ILE A 3 14.71 -1.01 16.16
N HIS A 4 13.94 -0.13 15.52
CA HIS A 4 12.57 0.14 15.96
C HIS A 4 11.79 -1.17 15.78
N ARG A 5 11.75 -1.99 16.84
CA ARG A 5 10.74 -3.04 16.98
C ARG A 5 9.40 -2.33 16.90
N ARG A 6 8.77 -2.46 15.74
CA ARG A 6 7.42 -1.96 15.49
C ARG A 6 6.49 -2.72 16.45
N PRO A 7 5.54 -2.05 17.12
CA PRO A 7 4.41 -2.80 17.64
C PRO A 7 3.81 -3.53 16.45
N VAL A 8 3.71 -4.85 16.54
CA VAL A 8 2.79 -5.59 15.67
C VAL A 8 1.44 -5.05 16.09
N GLU A 9 0.86 -4.16 15.30
CA GLU A 9 -0.56 -3.84 15.46
C GLU A 9 -1.29 -5.20 15.44
N PRO A 10 -2.12 -5.51 16.44
CA PRO A 10 -2.72 -6.83 16.59
C PRO A 10 -3.72 -7.17 15.48
N PHE A 11 -3.91 -6.26 14.53
CA PHE A 11 -4.81 -6.36 13.40
C PHE A 11 -4.15 -7.15 12.27
N ASP A 12 -4.85 -8.16 11.77
CA ASP A 12 -4.46 -8.80 10.52
C ASP A 12 -4.67 -7.85 9.32
N ASP A 13 -4.03 -8.20 8.21
CA ASP A 13 -4.00 -7.36 7.03
C ASP A 13 -5.43 -7.15 6.44
N ASP A 14 -6.33 -8.13 6.58
CA ASP A 14 -7.71 -8.07 6.06
C ASP A 14 -8.57 -7.10 6.89
N LEU A 15 -8.43 -7.11 8.22
CA LEU A 15 -9.10 -6.16 9.12
C LEU A 15 -8.64 -4.72 8.85
N LEU A 16 -7.34 -4.52 8.65
CA LEU A 16 -6.80 -3.21 8.28
C LEU A 16 -7.40 -2.72 6.95
N LEU A 17 -7.55 -3.61 5.97
CA LEU A 17 -8.18 -3.27 4.70
C LEU A 17 -9.68 -2.98 4.85
N ALA A 18 -10.40 -3.74 5.68
CA ALA A 18 -11.80 -3.49 5.98
C ALA A 18 -12.01 -2.12 6.64
N GLY A 19 -11.13 -1.75 7.58
CA GLY A 19 -11.14 -0.42 8.19
C GLY A 19 -10.83 0.71 7.20
N LEU A 20 -9.88 0.48 6.28
CA LEU A 20 -9.64 1.40 5.16
C LEU A 20 -10.90 1.56 4.29
N ALA A 21 -11.62 0.46 4.05
CA ALA A 21 -12.84 0.46 3.23
C ALA A 21 -13.99 1.25 3.88
N THR A 22 -14.11 1.21 5.21
CA THR A 22 -15.15 1.91 5.97
C THR A 22 -14.78 3.33 6.36
N GLY A 23 -13.52 3.74 6.17
CA GLY A 23 -13.01 5.04 6.59
C GLY A 23 -12.71 5.14 8.09
N ASP A 24 -12.52 4.01 8.77
CA ASP A 24 -12.07 3.98 10.16
C ASP A 24 -10.68 4.62 10.26
N ALA A 25 -10.57 5.69 11.06
CA ALA A 25 -9.34 6.47 11.13
C ALA A 25 -8.15 5.69 11.73
N GLU A 26 -8.40 4.87 12.76
CA GLU A 26 -7.33 4.11 13.43
C GLU A 26 -6.81 3.01 12.52
N LEU A 27 -7.73 2.21 11.94
CA LEU A 27 -7.38 1.11 11.04
C LEU A 27 -6.78 1.62 9.73
N SER A 28 -7.22 2.77 9.21
CA SER A 28 -6.63 3.38 8.02
C SER A 28 -5.18 3.83 8.26
N VAL A 29 -4.92 4.47 9.41
CA VAL A 29 -3.55 4.86 9.79
C VAL A 29 -2.68 3.63 9.98
N ALA A 30 -3.19 2.60 10.65
CA ALA A 30 -2.54 1.32 10.84
C ALA A 30 -2.22 0.64 9.50
N PHE A 31 -3.15 0.62 8.55
CA PHE A 31 -2.95 0.12 7.19
C PHE A 31 -1.79 0.82 6.48
N VAL A 32 -1.80 2.16 6.42
CA VAL A 32 -0.74 2.93 5.76
C VAL A 32 0.60 2.66 6.44
N ARG A 33 0.63 2.69 7.79
CA ARG A 33 1.84 2.35 8.55
C ARG A 33 2.33 0.97 8.14
N ARG A 34 1.52 -0.07 8.24
CA ARG A 34 1.87 -1.46 7.92
C ARG A 34 2.54 -1.58 6.55
N PHE A 35 1.97 -0.96 5.52
CA PHE A 35 2.38 -1.19 4.14
C PHE A 35 3.29 -0.13 3.50
N GLN A 36 3.47 1.06 4.09
CA GLN A 36 4.23 2.17 3.47
C GLN A 36 5.62 1.78 2.97
N ARG A 37 6.37 0.96 3.72
CA ARG A 37 7.72 0.53 3.30
C ARG A 37 7.70 -0.40 2.09
N ARG A 38 6.69 -1.27 2.00
CA ARG A 38 6.53 -2.19 0.87
C ARG A 38 6.11 -1.43 -0.38
N VAL A 39 5.10 -0.57 -0.27
CA VAL A 39 4.62 0.27 -1.38
C VAL A 39 5.76 1.13 -1.91
N PHE A 40 6.44 1.86 -1.04
CA PHE A 40 7.57 2.70 -1.44
C PHE A 40 8.70 1.89 -2.07
N GLY A 41 9.06 0.74 -1.50
CA GLY A 41 10.11 -0.13 -2.05
C GLY A 41 9.78 -0.65 -3.45
N VAL A 42 8.52 -1.03 -3.70
CA VAL A 42 8.06 -1.46 -5.03
C VAL A 42 8.14 -0.30 -6.02
N ALA A 43 7.57 0.85 -5.69
CA ALA A 43 7.61 2.03 -6.56
C ALA A 43 9.05 2.46 -6.88
N LEU A 44 9.92 2.52 -5.87
CA LEU A 44 11.33 2.89 -6.04
C LEU A 44 12.08 1.89 -6.93
N SER A 45 11.80 0.59 -6.82
CA SER A 45 12.43 -0.43 -7.65
C SER A 45 12.12 -0.30 -9.14
N VAL A 46 10.93 0.22 -9.48
CA VAL A 46 10.49 0.42 -10.86
C VAL A 46 10.94 1.79 -11.40
N LEU A 47 10.87 2.83 -10.59
CA LEU A 47 11.07 4.21 -11.03
C LEU A 47 12.52 4.69 -10.92
N GLY A 48 13.30 4.13 -9.99
CA GLY A 48 14.68 4.54 -9.70
C GLY A 48 14.83 5.96 -9.12
N GLU A 49 13.72 6.67 -8.89
CA GLU A 49 13.69 8.05 -8.43
C GLU A 49 12.84 8.16 -7.15
N PRO A 50 13.41 8.63 -6.01
CA PRO A 50 12.70 8.70 -4.74
C PRO A 50 11.44 9.57 -4.76
N ARG A 51 11.47 10.73 -5.43
CA ARG A 51 10.33 11.66 -5.48
C ARG A 51 9.13 11.04 -6.19
N LEU A 52 9.33 10.47 -7.37
CA LEU A 52 8.25 9.74 -8.04
C LEU A 52 7.77 8.54 -7.24
N ALA A 53 8.67 7.86 -6.53
CA ALA A 53 8.27 6.73 -5.70
C ALA A 53 7.36 7.16 -4.54
N GLU A 54 7.59 8.34 -3.95
CA GLU A 54 6.67 8.94 -2.97
C GLU A 54 5.30 9.24 -3.59
N ASP A 55 5.27 9.91 -4.75
CA ASP A 55 4.03 10.26 -5.45
C ASP A 55 3.21 9.01 -5.82
N VAL A 56 3.87 8.00 -6.42
CA VAL A 56 3.22 6.73 -6.77
C VAL A 56 2.77 5.97 -5.54
N SER A 57 3.49 6.07 -4.41
CA SER A 57 3.06 5.44 -3.17
C SER A 57 1.76 6.04 -2.63
N GLN A 58 1.63 7.37 -2.68
CA GLN A 58 0.40 8.05 -2.29
C GLN A 58 -0.76 7.64 -3.18
N LEU A 59 -0.57 7.68 -4.51
CA LEU A 59 -1.57 7.23 -5.48
C LEU A 59 -1.96 5.76 -5.29
N ALA A 60 -1.02 4.90 -4.91
CA ALA A 60 -1.31 3.50 -4.62
C ALA A 60 -2.23 3.34 -3.40
N PHE A 61 -2.01 4.11 -2.32
CA PHE A 61 -2.91 4.11 -1.17
C PHE A 61 -4.29 4.70 -1.49
N GLU A 62 -4.37 5.77 -2.27
CA GLU A 62 -5.64 6.32 -2.74
C GLU A 62 -6.41 5.32 -3.61
N ARG A 63 -5.69 4.57 -4.47
CA ARG A 63 -6.31 3.54 -5.29
C ARG A 63 -6.71 2.33 -4.45
N ALA A 64 -5.93 1.95 -3.44
CA ALA A 64 -6.32 0.92 -2.49
C ALA A 64 -7.62 1.32 -1.76
N TRP A 65 -7.71 2.54 -1.23
CA TRP A 65 -8.93 3.03 -0.57
C TRP A 65 -10.16 2.96 -1.48
N ARG A 66 -10.05 3.45 -2.72
CA ARG A 66 -11.15 3.42 -3.70
C ARG A 66 -11.64 2.02 -4.07
N HIS A 67 -10.77 1.02 -3.97
CA HIS A 67 -11.06 -0.36 -4.38
C HIS A 67 -11.13 -1.34 -3.20
N ALA A 68 -11.00 -0.87 -1.96
CA ALA A 68 -10.97 -1.72 -0.77
C ALA A 68 -12.26 -2.53 -0.60
N GLN A 69 -13.42 -1.93 -0.96
CA GLN A 69 -14.73 -2.58 -0.88
C GLN A 69 -14.93 -3.76 -1.84
N VAL A 70 -14.11 -3.85 -2.90
CA VAL A 70 -14.19 -4.91 -3.92
C VAL A 70 -13.03 -5.90 -3.85
N TYR A 71 -12.20 -5.81 -2.81
CA TYR A 71 -11.17 -6.79 -2.55
C TYR A 71 -11.80 -8.16 -2.24
N ASP A 72 -11.18 -9.20 -2.79
CA ASP A 72 -11.58 -10.59 -2.58
C ASP A 72 -10.37 -11.37 -2.04
N PRO A 73 -10.40 -11.81 -0.77
CA PRO A 73 -9.30 -12.55 -0.17
C PRO A 73 -9.05 -13.90 -0.85
N CYS A 74 -10.02 -14.45 -1.59
CA CYS A 74 -9.82 -15.67 -2.38
C CYS A 74 -8.90 -15.44 -3.61
N ARG A 75 -8.69 -14.19 -4.04
CA ARG A 75 -7.84 -13.84 -5.19
C ARG A 75 -6.40 -13.51 -4.82
N GLY A 76 -6.07 -13.48 -3.53
CA GLY A 76 -4.73 -13.24 -3.02
C GLY A 76 -4.72 -12.33 -1.81
N SER A 77 -3.56 -12.24 -1.13
CA SER A 77 -3.42 -11.41 0.07
C SER A 77 -3.46 -9.91 -0.24
N VAL A 78 -3.87 -9.12 0.75
CA VAL A 78 -3.80 -7.63 0.74
C VAL A 78 -2.43 -7.14 0.29
N ALA A 79 -1.37 -7.77 0.80
CA ALA A 79 0.01 -7.48 0.44
C ALA A 79 0.27 -7.63 -1.07
N ALA A 80 -0.15 -8.74 -1.67
CA ALA A 80 0.05 -9.03 -3.09
C ALA A 80 -0.81 -8.11 -3.97
N TRP A 81 -2.05 -7.85 -3.55
CA TRP A 81 -2.96 -6.91 -4.20
C TRP A 81 -2.38 -5.48 -4.22
N LEU A 82 -1.89 -5.00 -3.08
CA LEU A 82 -1.30 -3.66 -2.96
C LEU A 82 0.01 -3.51 -3.75
N THR A 83 0.86 -4.56 -3.75
CA THR A 83 2.04 -4.62 -4.63
C THR A 83 1.65 -4.53 -6.10
N SER A 84 0.59 -5.21 -6.52
CA SER A 84 0.11 -5.16 -7.92
C SER A 84 -0.39 -3.77 -8.31
N ILE A 85 -1.15 -3.10 -7.43
CA ILE A 85 -1.57 -1.70 -7.63
C ILE A 85 -0.35 -0.81 -7.83
N THR A 86 0.63 -0.91 -6.91
CA THR A 86 1.82 -0.06 -6.90
C THR A 86 2.68 -0.27 -8.16
N HIS A 87 2.92 -1.53 -8.52
CA HIS A 87 3.70 -1.88 -9.70
C HIS A 87 3.03 -1.35 -10.98
N ASN A 88 1.72 -1.52 -11.13
CA ASN A 88 1.00 -1.04 -12.31
C ASN A 88 1.08 0.48 -12.44
N LEU A 89 0.84 1.23 -11.35
CA LEU A 89 0.98 2.68 -11.35
C LEU A 89 2.41 3.13 -11.71
N ALA A 90 3.43 2.46 -11.17
CA ALA A 90 4.82 2.77 -11.48
C ALA A 90 5.16 2.51 -12.96
N VAL A 91 4.69 1.39 -13.52
CA VAL A 91 4.85 1.07 -14.95
C VAL A 91 4.14 2.10 -15.83
N ASP A 92 2.95 2.56 -15.44
CA ASP A 92 2.22 3.59 -16.17
C ASP A 92 2.99 4.93 -16.19
N VAL A 93 3.64 5.31 -15.09
CA VAL A 93 4.53 6.48 -15.04
C VAL A 93 5.73 6.32 -15.97
N VAL A 94 6.34 5.13 -16.04
CA VAL A 94 7.45 4.87 -16.98
C VAL A 94 6.98 4.98 -18.44
N ARG A 95 5.77 4.51 -18.75
CA ARG A 95 5.20 4.56 -20.11
C ARG A 95 4.76 5.95 -20.56
N ALA A 96 4.44 6.84 -19.62
CA ALA A 96 4.04 8.20 -19.91
C ALA A 96 5.23 9.16 -20.13
N ARG A 97 6.46 8.68 -19.93
CA ARG A 97 7.72 9.38 -20.23
C ARG A 97 8.16 9.08 -21.65
#